data_AF-A0AAW2CZE1-F1
#
_entry.id   AF-A0AAW2CZE1-F1
#
_cell.length_a   1.000
_cell.length_b   1.000
_cell.length_c   1.000
_cell.angle_alpha   90.00
_cell.angle_beta   90.00
_cell.angle_gamma   90.00
#
_symmetry.space_group_name_H-M   'P 1'
#
loop_
_entity.id
_entity.type
_entity.pdbx_description
1 polymer ?
#
loop_
_entity_poly.entity_id
_entity_poly.type
_entity_poly.pdbx_seq_one_letter_code
_entity_poly.pdbx_strand_id
1 'polypeptide(L)'
;MKAKPPSKPKTHLHLHQEEPQNPSEFSFAIAKIAVSQICQLVGYKATQLSAFNALTVVATKYLEAIAKSASSLANTSNRTQSNLLDLTLALHHLVTLHTSNLFSISSSEGGIIRDLADFVSFNDEIPFAKPIPRLQITSIPP
;
A
#
# COMPACT_ATOMS: atom_id res chain seq x y z
N MET A 1 9.86 -46.85 42.74
CA MET A 1 10.35 -46.43 41.42
C MET A 1 9.17 -46.05 40.54
N LYS A 2 8.99 -44.78 40.18
CA LYS A 2 8.01 -44.34 39.18
C LYS A 2 8.73 -43.41 38.19
N ALA A 3 8.74 -43.79 36.92
CA ALA A 3 9.42 -43.07 35.85
C ALA A 3 8.59 -41.84 35.42
N LYS A 4 9.29 -40.71 35.20
CA LYS A 4 8.76 -39.44 34.73
C LYS A 4 8.53 -39.52 33.20
N PRO A 5 7.40 -39.04 32.65
CA PRO A 5 7.15 -39.08 31.22
C PRO A 5 8.04 -38.07 30.46
N PRO A 6 8.39 -38.34 29.18
CA PRO A 6 9.28 -37.48 28.41
C PRO A 6 8.58 -36.17 27.99
N SER A 7 9.25 -35.05 28.23
CA SER A 7 8.85 -33.71 27.79
C SER A 7 9.06 -33.59 26.28
N LYS A 8 8.01 -33.26 25.53
CA LYS A 8 8.10 -32.91 24.10
C LYS A 8 8.93 -31.65 23.91
N PRO A 9 9.87 -31.59 22.95
CA PRO A 9 10.60 -30.36 22.65
C PRO A 9 9.63 -29.34 22.04
N LYS A 10 9.58 -28.15 22.65
CA LYS A 10 8.91 -26.98 22.06
C LYS A 10 9.75 -26.53 20.88
N THR A 11 9.29 -26.82 19.67
CA THR A 11 9.85 -26.22 18.45
C THR A 11 9.53 -24.73 18.50
N HIS A 12 10.46 -23.96 19.06
CA HIS A 12 10.44 -22.51 18.96
C HIS A 12 10.75 -22.19 17.50
N LEU A 13 9.70 -21.99 16.70
CA LEU A 13 9.81 -21.39 15.38
C LEU A 13 10.39 -19.98 15.59
N HIS A 14 11.70 -19.90 15.57
CA HIS A 14 12.42 -18.65 15.50
C HIS A 14 12.12 -18.11 14.10
N LEU A 15 11.07 -17.28 14.00
CA LEU A 15 10.91 -16.36 12.88
C LEU A 15 12.18 -15.51 12.91
N HIS A 16 13.15 -15.87 12.07
CA HIS A 16 14.20 -14.94 11.70
C HIS A 16 13.48 -13.72 11.15
N GLN A 17 13.45 -12.65 11.94
CA GLN A 17 13.33 -11.31 11.38
C GLN A 17 14.61 -11.12 10.57
N GLU A 18 14.54 -11.49 9.30
CA GLU A 18 15.51 -11.04 8.31
C GLU A 18 15.32 -9.54 8.22
N GLU A 19 16.14 -8.79 8.97
CA GLU A 19 16.23 -7.34 8.84
C GLU A 19 16.49 -7.05 7.36
N PRO A 20 15.59 -6.35 6.67
CA PRO A 20 15.74 -6.09 5.26
C PRO A 20 17.01 -5.26 5.08
N GLN A 21 18.04 -5.88 4.52
CA GLN A 21 19.33 -5.25 4.27
C GLN A 21 19.23 -4.11 3.23
N ASN A 22 18.06 -3.97 2.58
CA ASN A 22 17.78 -3.01 1.53
C ASN A 22 16.43 -2.28 1.82
N PRO A 23 16.41 -0.94 1.93
CA PRO A 23 15.19 -0.17 2.18
C PRO A 23 14.14 -0.31 1.05
N SER A 24 14.58 -0.62 -0.17
CA SER A 24 13.69 -0.91 -1.29
C SER A 24 12.94 -2.23 -1.09
N GLU A 25 13.63 -3.27 -0.63
CA GLU A 25 13.03 -4.58 -0.36
C GLU A 25 12.06 -4.50 0.82
N PHE A 26 12.42 -3.75 1.87
CA PHE A 26 11.51 -3.47 2.98
C PHE A 26 10.21 -2.81 2.51
N SER A 27 10.32 -1.70 1.77
CA SER A 27 9.17 -0.95 1.28
C SER A 27 8.28 -1.80 0.37
N PHE A 28 8.90 -2.64 -0.48
CA PHE A 28 8.18 -3.57 -1.33
C PHE A 28 7.48 -4.68 -0.53
N ALA A 29 8.11 -5.20 0.53
CA ALA A 29 7.48 -6.17 1.43
C ALA A 29 6.25 -5.60 2.14
N ILE A 30 6.31 -4.32 2.58
CA ILE A 30 5.15 -3.61 3.13
C ILE A 30 4.03 -3.52 2.08
N ALA A 31 4.36 -3.15 0.84
CA ALA A 31 3.38 -3.09 -0.25
C ALA A 31 2.72 -4.46 -0.51
N LYS A 32 3.49 -5.56 -0.46
CA LYS A 32 2.93 -6.92 -0.58
C LYS A 32 1.92 -7.22 0.52
N ILE A 33 2.21 -6.83 1.77
CA ILE A 33 1.29 -7.03 2.88
C ILE A 33 -0.01 -6.24 2.67
N ALA A 34 0.09 -4.96 2.27
CA ALA A 34 -1.07 -4.12 1.96
C ALA A 34 -1.94 -4.72 0.84
N VAL A 35 -1.32 -5.19 -0.25
CA VAL A 35 -2.05 -5.85 -1.35
C VAL A 35 -2.70 -7.14 -0.88
N SER A 36 -2.03 -7.92 -0.02
CA SER A 36 -2.63 -9.12 0.57
C SER A 36 -3.87 -8.80 1.42
N GLN A 37 -3.82 -7.71 2.20
CA GLN A 37 -4.96 -7.24 3.00
C GLN A 37 -6.13 -6.82 2.09
N ILE A 38 -5.86 -6.10 0.99
CA ILE A 38 -6.87 -5.74 0.00
C ILE A 38 -7.48 -7.00 -0.64
N CYS A 39 -6.65 -7.97 -1.07
CA CYS A 39 -7.15 -9.22 -1.63
C CYS A 39 -8.04 -9.98 -0.64
N GLN A 40 -7.67 -10.00 0.64
CA GLN A 40 -8.47 -10.62 1.70
C GLN A 40 -9.80 -9.90 1.90
N LEU A 41 -9.79 -8.56 1.93
CA LEU A 41 -10.99 -7.72 2.06
C LEU A 41 -11.97 -7.96 0.91
N VAL A 42 -11.47 -8.11 -0.32
CA VAL A 42 -12.27 -8.45 -1.51
C VAL A 42 -12.80 -9.90 -1.47
N GLY A 43 -12.25 -10.75 -0.62
CA GLY A 43 -12.72 -12.13 -0.39
C GLY A 43 -11.86 -13.23 -1.00
N TYR A 44 -10.72 -12.90 -1.62
CA TYR A 44 -9.79 -13.91 -2.13
C TYR A 44 -9.21 -14.76 -0.99
N LYS A 45 -9.20 -16.09 -1.19
CA LYS A 45 -8.63 -17.05 -0.23
C LYS A 45 -7.23 -17.54 -0.61
N ALA A 46 -6.90 -17.44 -1.89
CA ALA A 46 -5.60 -17.80 -2.45
C ALA A 46 -5.36 -16.99 -3.72
N THR A 47 -4.08 -16.85 -4.09
CA THR A 47 -3.65 -16.20 -5.32
C THR A 47 -2.45 -16.94 -5.90
N GLN A 48 -2.30 -16.90 -7.22
CA GLN A 48 -1.06 -17.32 -7.85
C GLN A 48 0.05 -16.32 -7.48
N LEU A 49 1.26 -16.82 -7.19
CA LEU A 49 2.38 -15.98 -6.76
C LEU A 49 2.77 -14.94 -7.82
N SER A 50 2.73 -15.31 -9.09
CA SER A 50 3.01 -14.42 -10.23
C SER A 50 2.00 -13.27 -10.29
N ALA A 51 0.71 -13.56 -10.21
CA ALA A 51 -0.37 -12.57 -10.22
C ALA A 51 -0.28 -11.63 -9.01
N PHE A 52 0.00 -12.16 -7.81
CA PHE A 52 0.16 -11.37 -6.59
C PHE A 52 1.33 -10.39 -6.68
N ASN A 53 2.49 -10.87 -7.16
CA ASN A 53 3.66 -10.02 -7.36
C ASN A 53 3.38 -8.96 -8.44
N ALA A 54 2.72 -9.33 -9.54
CA ALA A 54 2.33 -8.38 -10.59
C ALA A 54 1.38 -7.30 -10.06
N LEU A 55 0.36 -7.67 -9.29
CA LEU A 55 -0.57 -6.73 -8.66
C LEU A 55 0.16 -5.78 -7.69
N THR A 56 1.14 -6.28 -6.95
CA THR A 56 1.98 -5.45 -6.08
C THR A 56 2.81 -4.43 -6.89
N VAL A 57 3.39 -4.86 -8.00
CA VAL A 57 4.12 -3.94 -8.90
C VAL A 57 3.19 -2.89 -9.49
N VAL A 58 1.99 -3.28 -9.94
CA VAL A 58 0.99 -2.34 -10.45
C VAL A 58 0.57 -1.33 -9.37
N ALA A 59 0.29 -1.80 -8.15
CA ALA A 59 -0.09 -0.92 -7.04
C ALA A 59 1.01 0.11 -6.72
N THR A 60 2.26 -0.32 -6.61
CA THR A 60 3.39 0.58 -6.35
C THR A 60 3.62 1.57 -7.51
N LYS A 61 3.47 1.13 -8.76
CA LYS A 61 3.56 2.01 -9.94
C LYS A 61 2.43 3.03 -10.02
N TYR A 62 1.22 2.66 -9.59
CA TYR A 62 0.10 3.58 -9.52
C TYR A 62 0.31 4.67 -8.46
N LEU A 63 0.80 4.29 -7.26
CA LEU A 63 1.21 5.24 -6.22
C LEU A 63 2.32 6.19 -6.71
N GLU A 64 3.33 5.65 -7.40
CA GLU A 64 4.41 6.43 -8.00
C GLU A 64 3.88 7.45 -9.02
N ALA A 65 2.92 7.04 -9.88
CA ALA A 65 2.30 7.91 -10.87
C ALA A 65 1.53 9.07 -10.22
N ILE A 66 0.74 8.79 -9.17
CA ILE A 66 0.01 9.81 -8.41
C ILE A 66 1.00 10.82 -7.81
N ALA A 67 2.04 10.33 -7.12
CA ALA A 67 3.02 11.17 -6.45
C ALA A 67 3.79 12.07 -7.44
N LYS A 68 4.22 11.52 -8.58
CA LYS A 68 4.89 12.29 -9.64
C LYS A 68 4.00 13.36 -10.23
N SER A 69 2.73 13.03 -10.48
CA SER A 69 1.76 13.99 -11.02
C SER A 69 1.50 15.13 -10.02
N ALA A 70 1.26 14.82 -8.74
CA ALA A 70 1.08 15.83 -7.70
C ALA A 70 2.32 16.71 -7.50
N SER A 71 3.53 16.14 -7.59
CA SER A 71 4.79 16.90 -7.53
C SER A 71 4.95 17.82 -8.74
N SER A 72 4.60 17.35 -9.94
CA SER A 72 4.63 18.17 -11.16
C SER A 72 3.65 19.36 -11.06
N LEU A 73 2.43 19.14 -10.56
CA LEU A 73 1.42 20.19 -10.36
C LEU A 73 1.83 21.23 -9.32
N ALA A 74 2.53 20.81 -8.25
CA ALA A 74 3.12 21.74 -7.31
C ALA A 74 4.20 22.60 -7.98
N ASN A 75 5.09 21.97 -8.75
CA ASN A 75 6.17 22.64 -9.45
C ASN A 75 5.66 23.65 -10.48
N THR A 76 4.64 23.31 -11.27
CA THR A 76 4.02 24.26 -12.22
C THR A 76 3.35 25.45 -11.51
N SER A 77 3.00 25.27 -10.24
CA SER A 77 2.51 26.33 -9.35
C SER A 77 3.65 27.07 -8.61
N ASN A 78 4.91 26.89 -9.00
CA ASN A 78 6.10 27.44 -8.34
C ASN A 78 6.25 27.04 -6.86
N ARG A 79 5.74 25.85 -6.48
CA ARG A 79 5.88 25.27 -5.14
C ARG A 79 6.68 23.97 -5.21
N THR A 80 7.46 23.69 -4.17
CA THR A 80 8.19 22.41 -4.04
C THR A 80 7.38 21.36 -3.28
N GLN A 81 6.43 21.79 -2.43
CA GLN A 81 5.60 20.92 -1.62
C GLN A 81 4.22 20.75 -2.26
N SER A 82 3.82 19.51 -2.50
CA SER A 82 2.47 19.15 -2.93
C SER A 82 1.48 19.30 -1.79
N ASN A 83 0.26 19.72 -2.11
CA ASN A 83 -0.87 19.84 -1.18
C ASN A 83 -2.04 18.94 -1.62
N LEU A 84 -3.16 19.03 -0.88
CA LEU A 84 -4.35 18.22 -1.16
C LEU A 84 -4.99 18.52 -2.53
N LEU A 85 -4.91 19.76 -3.01
CA LEU A 85 -5.44 20.12 -4.34
C LEU A 85 -4.61 19.48 -5.46
N ASP A 86 -3.28 19.49 -5.32
CA ASP A 86 -2.38 18.80 -6.26
C ASP A 86 -2.68 17.30 -6.32
N LEU A 87 -2.93 16.67 -5.17
CA LEU A 87 -3.29 15.25 -5.09
C LEU A 87 -4.66 14.97 -5.72
N THR A 88 -5.65 15.82 -5.44
CA THR A 88 -7.00 15.70 -6.00
C THR A 88 -6.98 15.79 -7.52
N LEU A 89 -6.21 16.75 -8.05
CA LEU A 89 -6.07 16.95 -9.49
C LEU A 89 -5.25 15.83 -10.14
N ALA A 90 -4.21 15.34 -9.46
CA ALA A 90 -3.44 14.18 -9.92
C ALA A 90 -4.31 12.93 -10.06
N LEU A 91 -5.17 12.65 -9.08
CA LEU A 91 -6.14 11.54 -9.12
C LEU A 91 -7.14 11.72 -10.27
N HIS A 92 -7.71 12.92 -10.41
CA HIS A 92 -8.62 13.22 -11.50
C HIS A 92 -7.97 12.99 -12.87
N HIS A 93 -6.76 13.52 -13.11
CA HIS A 93 -6.04 13.34 -14.37
C HIS A 93 -5.76 11.87 -14.71
N LEU A 94 -5.32 11.08 -13.73
CA LEU A 94 -5.03 9.67 -13.96
C LEU A 94 -6.31 8.90 -14.28
N VAL A 95 -7.39 9.11 -13.53
CA VAL A 95 -8.67 8.43 -13.78
C VAL A 95 -9.23 8.83 -15.14
N THR A 96 -9.31 10.13 -15.46
CA THR A 96 -9.80 10.59 -16.76
C THR A 96 -9.00 9.99 -17.92
N LEU A 97 -7.67 9.92 -17.81
CA LEU A 97 -6.82 9.33 -18.85
C LEU A 97 -7.10 7.83 -19.07
N HIS A 98 -7.46 7.10 -18.00
CA HIS A 98 -7.78 5.67 -18.08
C HIS A 98 -9.24 5.37 -18.46
N THR A 99 -10.17 6.31 -18.24
CA THR A 99 -11.61 6.11 -18.46
C THR A 99 -12.13 6.72 -19.76
N SER A 100 -11.32 7.50 -20.46
CA SER A 100 -11.66 8.14 -21.74
C SER A 100 -12.11 7.16 -22.84
N ASN A 101 -11.81 5.88 -22.68
CA ASN A 101 -11.85 4.87 -23.74
C ASN A 101 -12.52 3.55 -23.36
N LEU A 102 -13.07 3.37 -22.14
CA LEU A 102 -13.67 2.08 -21.79
C LEU A 102 -15.09 2.14 -21.25
N PHE A 103 -15.44 2.95 -20.26
CA PHE A 103 -16.82 3.11 -19.86
C PHE A 103 -17.01 4.49 -19.26
N SER A 104 -18.16 5.10 -19.56
CA SER A 104 -18.76 6.10 -18.68
C SER A 104 -18.87 5.44 -17.31
N ILE A 105 -17.82 5.54 -16.50
CA ILE A 105 -17.97 5.42 -15.06
C ILE A 105 -18.91 6.56 -14.77
N SER A 106 -20.18 6.19 -14.61
CA SER A 106 -21.30 7.07 -14.43
C SER A 106 -20.83 8.26 -13.63
N SER A 107 -21.03 9.45 -14.18
CA SER A 107 -20.92 10.71 -13.51
C SER A 107 -21.75 10.64 -12.23
N SER A 108 -21.18 10.07 -11.16
CA SER A 108 -21.63 10.30 -9.81
C SER A 108 -21.42 11.80 -9.66
N GLU A 109 -22.47 12.51 -9.29
CA GLU A 109 -22.47 13.98 -9.15
C GLU A 109 -21.41 14.50 -8.15
N GLY A 110 -20.53 13.64 -7.59
CA GLY A 110 -19.52 13.94 -6.58
C GLY A 110 -18.04 13.71 -6.95
N GLY A 111 -17.69 13.14 -8.10
CA GLY A 111 -16.29 12.97 -8.55
C GLY A 111 -15.43 11.99 -7.72
N ILE A 112 -14.19 11.75 -8.17
CA ILE A 112 -13.29 10.70 -7.62
C ILE A 112 -13.07 10.77 -6.10
N ILE A 113 -13.07 11.98 -5.52
CA ILE A 113 -12.90 12.16 -4.07
C ILE A 113 -14.14 11.69 -3.31
N ARG A 114 -15.34 11.90 -3.87
CA ARG A 114 -16.57 11.39 -3.27
C ARG A 114 -16.61 9.88 -3.32
N ASP A 115 -16.27 9.29 -4.46
CA ASP A 115 -16.23 7.83 -4.62
C ASP A 115 -15.22 7.21 -3.63
N LEU A 116 -14.07 7.86 -3.41
CA LEU A 116 -13.10 7.45 -2.39
C LEU A 116 -13.66 7.57 -0.96
N ALA A 117 -14.36 8.67 -0.64
CA ALA A 117 -14.97 8.86 0.66
C ALA A 117 -16.06 7.82 0.95
N ASP A 118 -16.90 7.52 -0.04
CA ASP A 118 -17.91 6.48 0.04
C ASP A 118 -17.24 5.11 0.19
N PHE A 119 -16.19 4.80 -0.59
CA PHE A 119 -15.40 3.57 -0.45
C PHE A 119 -14.87 3.38 0.98
N VAL A 120 -14.25 4.42 1.56
CA VAL A 120 -13.74 4.37 2.94
C VAL A 120 -14.87 4.21 3.96
N SER A 121 -16.05 4.75 3.68
CA SER A 121 -17.21 4.65 4.58
C SER A 121 -17.86 3.27 4.57
N PHE A 122 -17.76 2.52 3.46
CA PHE A 122 -18.38 1.21 3.29
C PHE A 122 -17.46 0.02 3.55
N ASN A 123 -16.14 0.24 3.65
CA ASN A 123 -15.17 -0.84 3.78
C ASN A 123 -14.38 -0.73 5.08
N ASP A 124 -14.40 -1.79 5.89
CA ASP A 124 -13.57 -1.89 7.09
C ASP A 124 -12.11 -2.26 6.72
N GLU A 125 -11.21 -1.31 6.95
CA GLU A 125 -9.75 -1.47 7.13
C GLU A 125 -9.31 -2.85 7.69
N ILE A 126 -8.53 -3.66 6.96
CA ILE A 126 -7.70 -4.69 7.61
C ILE A 126 -6.33 -4.07 7.96
N PRO A 127 -6.07 -3.69 9.23
CA PRO A 127 -4.84 -2.98 9.60
C PRO A 127 -3.60 -3.88 9.59
N PHE A 128 -2.42 -3.27 9.53
CA PHE A 128 -1.16 -3.99 9.78
C PHE A 128 -1.13 -4.57 11.20
N ALA A 129 -0.66 -5.81 11.32
CA ALA A 129 -0.60 -6.51 12.61
C ALA A 129 0.33 -5.84 13.63
N LYS A 130 1.32 -5.09 13.16
CA LYS A 130 2.23 -4.27 13.97
C LYS A 130 2.44 -2.92 13.29
N PRO A 131 2.70 -1.84 14.05
CA PRO A 131 3.09 -0.56 13.47
C PRO A 131 4.31 -0.73 12.57
N ILE A 132 4.29 -0.07 11.41
CA ILE A 132 5.43 -0.10 10.48
C ILE A 132 6.59 0.67 11.13
N PRO A 133 7.78 0.05 11.30
CA PRO A 133 8.96 0.74 11.80
C PRO A 133 9.28 1.97 10.96
N ARG A 134 9.49 3.12 11.62
CA ARG A 134 9.97 4.34 10.95
C ARG A 134 11.49 4.33 10.91
N LEU A 135 12.05 4.65 9.75
CA LEU A 135 13.49 4.85 9.62
C LEU A 135 13.90 6.02 10.51
N GLN A 136 14.78 5.76 11.49
CA GLN A 136 15.38 6.82 12.31
C GLN A 136 16.38 7.56 11.41
N ILE A 137 16.05 8.76 10.95
CA ILE A 137 17.04 9.62 10.29
C ILE A 137 17.92 10.18 11.42
N THR A 138 19.05 9.52 11.68
CA THR A 138 20.06 10.07 12.59
C THR A 138 20.53 11.39 11.96
N SER A 139 20.18 12.51 12.58
CA SER A 139 20.64 13.82 12.13
C SER A 139 22.17 13.81 12.09
N ILE A 140 22.74 14.14 10.94
CA ILE A 140 24.17 14.45 10.83
C ILE A 140 24.41 15.64 11.77
N PRO A 141 25.33 15.55 12.75
CA PRO A 141 25.62 16.67 13.62
C PRO A 141 26.18 17.84 12.81
N PRO A 142 25.95 19.09 13.25
CA PRO A 142 26.36 20.31 12.55
C PRO A 142 27.88 20.45 12.40
#